data_AF-A0A1Y5DVC0-F1
#
_entry.id   AF-A0A1Y5DVC0-F1
#
_cell.length_a   1.000
_cell.length_b   1.000
_cell.length_c   1.000
_cell.angle_alpha   90.00
_cell.angle_beta   90.00
_cell.angle_gamma   90.00
#
_symmetry.space_group_name_H-M   'P 1'
#
loop_
_entity.id
_entity.type
_entity.pdbx_description
1 polymer ?
#
loop_
_entity_poly.entity_id
_entity_poly.type
_entity_poly.pdbx_seq_one_letter_code
_entity_poly.pdbx_strand_id
1 'polypeptide(L)'
;DSITRINDGELVLAPAWEDHLAGLQRRGAITDRLKFYIPKFGMSGGANFVSIAKNAKHPAASLVFLNWLTSAETQTKLNAKFGVAPQHPDADDSAALVSQSMRQYSTEPLNVFYEKEVKKQFVQKVLMN
;
A
#
# COMPACT_ATOMS: atom_id res chain seq x y z
N ASP A 1 0.91 -9.34 15.05
CA ASP A 1 1.17 -8.48 13.87
C ASP A 1 2.10 -7.34 14.27
N SER A 2 2.89 -6.79 13.34
CA SER A 2 3.90 -5.75 13.62
C SER A 2 3.28 -4.44 14.14
N ILE A 3 2.09 -4.05 13.67
CA ILE A 3 1.43 -2.82 14.13
C ILE A 3 1.02 -2.95 15.60
N THR A 4 0.46 -4.10 16.00
CA THR A 4 0.11 -4.39 17.40
C THR A 4 1.34 -4.32 18.30
N ARG A 5 2.47 -4.89 17.88
CA ARG A 5 3.71 -4.87 18.65
C ARG A 5 4.27 -3.44 18.83
N ILE A 6 4.08 -2.54 17.85
CA ILE A 6 4.40 -1.12 18.03
C ILE A 6 3.43 -0.45 19.02
N ASN A 7 2.13 -0.76 18.88
CA ASN A 7 1.10 -0.22 19.77
C ASN A 7 1.34 -0.62 21.24
N ASP A 8 1.82 -1.83 21.48
CA ASP A 8 2.09 -2.37 22.80
C ASP A 8 3.47 -1.96 23.34
N GLY A 9 4.28 -1.27 22.51
CA GLY A 9 5.60 -0.75 22.89
C GLY A 9 6.76 -1.74 22.75
N GLU A 10 6.53 -2.92 22.17
CA GLU A 10 7.56 -3.92 21.90
C GLU A 10 8.48 -3.50 20.73
N LEU A 11 7.92 -2.83 19.73
CA LEU A 11 8.66 -2.31 18.57
C LEU A 11 8.55 -0.77 18.51
N VAL A 12 9.61 -0.12 18.05
CA VAL A 12 9.61 1.34 17.80
C VAL A 12 9.21 1.69 16.36
N LEU A 13 9.45 0.78 15.42
CA LEU A 13 9.18 0.95 13.99
C LEU A 13 9.06 -0.42 13.32
N ALA A 14 8.19 -0.52 12.32
CA ALA A 14 8.09 -1.69 11.45
C ALA A 14 7.52 -1.29 10.09
N PRO A 15 7.84 -2.04 9.01
CA PRO A 15 7.13 -1.92 7.75
C PRO A 15 5.66 -2.33 7.95
N ALA A 16 4.74 -1.56 7.37
CA ALA A 16 3.30 -1.76 7.47
C ALA A 16 2.60 -1.27 6.20
N TRP A 17 1.31 -1.55 6.09
CA TRP A 17 0.42 -1.00 5.06
C TRP A 17 -0.43 0.14 5.64
N GLU A 18 -0.58 1.20 4.86
CA GLU A 18 -1.25 2.45 5.26
C GLU A 18 -2.72 2.21 5.63
N ASP A 19 -3.45 1.53 4.76
CA ASP A 19 -4.85 1.16 4.90
C ASP A 19 -5.10 0.22 6.09
N HIS A 20 -4.14 -0.68 6.36
CA HIS A 20 -4.20 -1.56 7.52
C HIS A 20 -4.15 -0.76 8.84
N LEU A 21 -3.21 0.19 8.97
CA LEU A 21 -3.16 1.06 10.14
C LEU A 21 -4.42 1.93 10.25
N ALA A 22 -4.83 2.57 9.17
CA ALA A 22 -6.02 3.43 9.15
C ALA A 22 -7.30 2.66 9.53
N GLY A 23 -7.45 1.42 9.05
CA GLY A 23 -8.55 0.53 9.39
C GLY A 23 -8.54 0.08 10.86
N LEU A 24 -7.37 -0.16 11.44
CA LEU A 24 -7.23 -0.50 12.86
C LEU A 24 -7.55 0.69 13.77
N GLN A 25 -7.06 1.88 13.41
CA GLN A 25 -7.32 3.11 14.17
C GLN A 25 -8.80 3.49 14.17
N ARG A 26 -9.47 3.44 13.01
CA ARG A 26 -10.92 3.72 12.92
C ARG A 26 -11.78 2.76 13.75
N ARG A 27 -11.34 1.52 13.95
CA ARG A 27 -12.04 0.53 14.78
C ARG A 27 -11.68 0.62 16.27
N GLY A 28 -10.78 1.53 16.66
CA GLY A 28 -10.28 1.64 18.03
C GLY A 28 -9.39 0.48 18.47
N ALA A 29 -8.94 -0.37 17.54
CA ALA A 29 -8.08 -1.52 17.85
C ALA A 29 -6.62 -1.12 18.09
N ILE A 30 -6.22 0.03 17.55
CA ILE A 30 -4.88 0.61 17.68
C ILE A 30 -5.03 2.09 17.98
N THR A 31 -4.13 2.61 18.81
CA THR A 31 -4.10 4.03 19.19
C THR A 31 -3.78 4.95 18.00
N ASP A 32 -4.35 6.16 18.00
CA ASP A 32 -4.13 7.20 16.98
C ASP A 32 -2.73 7.87 17.05
N ARG A 33 -1.98 7.57 18.12
CA ARG A 33 -0.59 8.02 18.33
C ARG A 33 0.36 7.43 17.29
N LEU A 34 0.06 6.24 16.76
CA LEU A 34 0.87 5.60 15.72
C LEU A 34 0.74 6.40 14.42
N LYS A 35 1.88 6.81 13.86
CA LYS A 35 1.98 7.56 12.61
C LYS A 35 2.58 6.68 11.52
N PHE A 36 2.14 6.91 10.28
CA PHE A 36 2.66 6.25 9.10
C PHE A 36 3.52 7.23 8.31
N TYR A 37 4.64 6.78 7.76
CA TYR A 37 5.44 7.61 6.87
C TYR A 37 6.24 6.80 5.86
N ILE A 38 6.61 7.44 4.74
CA ILE A 38 7.62 6.93 3.80
C ILE A 38 8.97 7.58 4.17
N PRO A 39 10.01 6.80 4.48
CA PRO A 39 11.33 7.34 4.82
C PRO A 39 11.95 8.13 3.66
N LYS A 40 12.62 9.25 3.98
CA LYS A 40 13.31 10.11 2.98
C LYS A 40 14.39 9.38 2.18
N PHE A 41 15.01 8.36 2.76
CA PHE A 41 16.01 7.53 2.09
C PHE A 41 15.40 6.51 1.12
N GLY A 42 14.08 6.48 0.99
CA GLY A 42 13.36 5.61 0.09
C GLY A 42 12.77 4.39 0.80
N MET A 43 11.55 4.05 0.42
CA MET A 43 10.96 2.74 0.71
C MET A 43 10.06 2.34 -0.46
N SER A 44 10.09 1.04 -0.78
CA SER A 44 9.21 0.48 -1.80
C SER A 44 7.76 0.78 -1.44
N GLY A 45 7.08 1.55 -2.28
CA GLY A 45 5.64 1.66 -2.22
C GLY A 45 5.03 0.41 -2.81
N GLY A 46 4.09 -0.24 -2.12
CA GLY A 46 3.24 -1.23 -2.80
C GLY A 46 2.19 -0.54 -3.65
N ALA A 47 1.71 -1.26 -4.66
CA ALA A 47 0.59 -0.83 -5.47
C ALA A 47 -0.45 -1.95 -5.50
N ASN A 48 -1.72 -1.56 -5.40
CA ASN A 48 -2.83 -2.46 -5.67
C ASN A 48 -3.17 -2.38 -7.16
N PHE A 49 -3.23 -3.53 -7.82
CA PHE A 49 -3.54 -3.62 -9.24
C PHE A 49 -4.91 -4.27 -9.42
N VAL A 50 -5.66 -3.78 -10.40
CA VAL A 50 -6.92 -4.38 -10.85
C VAL A 50 -6.73 -4.82 -12.28
N SER A 51 -7.10 -6.06 -12.60
CA SER A 51 -6.99 -6.63 -13.92
C SER A 51 -8.26 -7.39 -14.30
N ILE A 52 -8.51 -7.50 -15.61
CA ILE A 52 -9.61 -8.30 -16.13
C ILE A 52 -9.05 -9.67 -16.51
N ALA A 53 -9.64 -10.73 -15.96
CA ALA A 53 -9.27 -12.08 -16.30
C ALA A 53 -9.48 -12.35 -17.80
N LYS A 54 -8.50 -12.98 -18.46
CA LYS A 54 -8.56 -13.29 -19.90
C LYS A 54 -9.80 -14.08 -20.32
N ASN A 55 -10.32 -14.91 -19.41
CA ASN A 55 -11.49 -15.76 -19.60
C ASN A 55 -12.76 -15.20 -18.89
N ALA A 56 -12.81 -13.89 -18.62
CA ALA A 56 -13.98 -13.27 -18.03
C ALA A 56 -15.22 -13.56 -18.88
N LYS A 57 -16.28 -14.10 -18.26
CA LYS A 57 -17.56 -14.40 -18.95
C LYS A 57 -18.23 -13.14 -19.52
N HIS A 58 -17.97 -11.98 -18.90
CA HIS A 58 -18.56 -10.70 -19.26
C HIS A 58 -17.49 -9.59 -19.30
N PRO A 59 -16.60 -9.57 -20.31
CA PRO A 59 -15.46 -8.65 -20.35
C PRO A 59 -15.88 -7.17 -20.40
N ALA A 60 -16.98 -6.85 -21.09
CA ALA A 60 -17.52 -5.50 -21.13
C ALA A 60 -17.99 -5.01 -19.76
N ALA A 61 -18.67 -5.87 -18.98
CA ALA A 61 -19.10 -5.52 -17.62
C ALA A 61 -17.88 -5.34 -16.69
N SER A 62 -16.85 -6.16 -16.84
CA SER A 62 -15.59 -6.00 -16.09
C SER A 62 -14.90 -4.66 -16.40
N LEU A 63 -14.93 -4.21 -17.65
CA LEU A 63 -14.41 -2.88 -18.03
C LEU A 63 -15.20 -1.75 -17.37
N VAL A 64 -16.53 -1.82 -17.36
CA VAL A 64 -17.37 -0.82 -16.68
C VAL A 64 -17.08 -0.78 -15.18
N PHE A 65 -16.93 -1.96 -14.55
CA PHE A 65 -16.57 -2.03 -13.14
C PHE A 65 -15.18 -1.43 -12.86
N LEU A 66 -14.18 -1.75 -13.68
CA LEU A 66 -12.84 -1.20 -13.53
C LEU A 66 -12.85 0.32 -13.67
N ASN A 67 -13.56 0.85 -14.68
CA ASN A 67 -13.73 2.29 -14.88
C ASN A 67 -14.41 2.97 -13.67
N TRP A 68 -15.47 2.37 -13.12
CA TRP A 68 -16.12 2.87 -11.91
C TRP A 68 -15.17 2.86 -10.70
N LEU A 69 -14.45 1.74 -10.51
CA LEU A 69 -13.54 1.54 -9.38
C LEU A 69 -12.38 2.54 -9.39
N THR A 70 -11.87 2.89 -10.57
CA THR A 70 -10.76 3.83 -10.74
C THR A 70 -11.20 5.29 -10.89
N SER A 71 -12.50 5.58 -10.90
CA SER A 71 -12.99 6.96 -11.00
C SER A 71 -12.60 7.81 -9.77
N ALA A 72 -12.42 9.12 -9.96
CA ALA A 72 -12.11 10.06 -8.88
C ALA A 72 -13.09 9.96 -7.71
N GLU A 73 -14.39 9.88 -8.02
CA GLU A 73 -15.46 9.80 -7.02
C GLU A 73 -15.36 8.52 -6.18
N THR A 74 -15.19 7.36 -6.83
CA THR A 74 -15.08 6.08 -6.11
C THR A 74 -13.81 6.03 -5.28
N GLN A 75 -12.67 6.47 -5.83
CA GLN A 75 -11.40 6.52 -5.11
C GLN A 75 -11.47 7.44 -3.88
N THR A 76 -12.14 8.60 -4.00
CA THR A 76 -12.42 9.51 -2.88
C THR A 76 -13.25 8.81 -1.79
N LYS A 77 -14.32 8.11 -2.17
CA LYS A 77 -15.16 7.36 -1.22
C LYS A 77 -14.39 6.24 -0.52
N LEU A 78 -13.50 5.55 -1.24
CA LEU A 78 -12.64 4.51 -0.67
C LEU A 78 -11.61 5.11 0.30
N ASN A 79 -11.03 6.27 -0.02
CA ASN A 79 -10.14 6.99 0.88
C ASN A 79 -10.86 7.37 2.18
N ALA A 80 -12.01 8.03 2.10
CA ALA A 80 -12.77 8.42 3.27
C ALA A 80 -13.18 7.21 4.14
N LYS A 81 -13.64 6.12 3.51
CA LYS A 81 -14.17 4.95 4.23
C LYS A 81 -13.08 4.02 4.77
N PHE A 82 -12.02 3.80 3.99
CA PHE A 82 -11.02 2.76 4.24
C PHE A 82 -9.59 3.29 4.33
N GLY A 83 -9.36 4.59 4.18
CA GLY A 83 -8.03 5.20 4.32
C GLY A 83 -7.07 4.72 3.24
N VAL A 84 -7.62 4.20 2.14
CA VAL A 84 -6.85 3.77 0.98
C VAL A 84 -6.33 5.01 0.29
N ALA A 85 -5.04 5.01 -0.03
CA ALA A 85 -4.41 6.01 -0.87
C ALA A 85 -5.02 6.03 -2.28
N PRO A 86 -5.74 7.08 -2.68
CA PRO A 86 -6.29 7.15 -4.02
C PRO A 86 -5.17 7.30 -5.06
N GLN A 87 -5.37 6.73 -6.25
CA GLN A 87 -4.42 6.83 -7.37
C GLN A 87 -4.89 7.79 -8.46
N HIS A 88 -6.16 8.18 -8.45
CA HIS A 88 -6.70 9.14 -9.41
C HIS A 88 -6.29 10.57 -9.01
N PRO A 89 -5.75 11.41 -9.91
CA PRO A 89 -5.25 12.75 -9.58
C PRO A 89 -6.33 13.68 -9.03
N ASP A 90 -7.57 13.53 -9.52
CA ASP A 90 -8.71 14.37 -9.09
C ASP A 90 -9.46 13.80 -7.86
N ALA A 91 -8.97 12.72 -7.25
CA ALA A 91 -9.59 12.19 -6.04
C ALA A 91 -9.12 12.96 -4.80
N ASP A 92 -10.00 13.13 -3.83
CA ASP A 92 -9.65 13.67 -2.52
C ASP A 92 -8.92 12.60 -1.70
N ASP A 93 -7.70 12.93 -1.27
CA ASP A 93 -6.81 12.09 -0.49
C ASP A 93 -6.67 12.53 0.98
N SER A 94 -7.51 13.45 1.45
CA SER A 94 -7.44 14.05 2.79
C SER A 94 -7.55 13.06 3.94
N ALA A 95 -8.11 11.86 3.73
CA ALA A 95 -8.17 10.80 4.73
C ALA A 95 -7.02 9.77 4.60
N ALA A 96 -6.08 9.97 3.67
CA ALA A 96 -4.85 9.19 3.60
C ALA A 96 -3.92 9.57 4.76
N LEU A 97 -3.19 8.60 5.31
CA LEU A 97 -2.15 8.85 6.31
C LEU A 97 -0.86 9.39 5.67
N VAL A 98 -0.66 9.12 4.38
CA VAL A 98 0.48 9.55 3.57
C VAL A 98 0.03 10.58 2.55
N SER A 99 0.53 11.82 2.70
CA SER A 99 0.31 12.91 1.75
C SER A 99 1.00 12.66 0.40
N GLN A 100 0.51 13.31 -0.67
CA GLN A 100 1.20 13.27 -1.98
C GLN A 100 2.67 13.72 -1.90
N SER A 101 2.96 14.75 -1.10
CA SER A 101 4.34 15.23 -0.91
C SER A 101 5.25 14.16 -0.31
N MET A 102 4.73 13.24 0.49
CA MET A 102 5.52 12.14 1.06
C MET A 102 5.75 11.01 0.04
N ARG A 103 4.84 10.84 -0.93
CA ARG A 103 4.97 9.82 -2.00
C ARG A 103 6.16 10.05 -2.93
N GLN A 104 6.72 11.27 -2.96
CA GLN A 104 7.97 11.52 -3.69
C GLN A 104 9.15 10.65 -3.19
N TYR A 105 9.06 10.12 -1.97
CA TYR A 105 10.07 9.23 -1.38
C TYR A 105 9.78 7.74 -1.66
N SER A 106 8.71 7.40 -2.38
CA SER A 106 8.46 6.02 -2.80
C SER A 106 9.48 5.60 -3.86
N THR A 107 10.02 4.40 -3.70
CA THR A 107 10.89 3.78 -4.71
C THR A 107 10.15 2.68 -5.45
N GLU A 108 10.59 2.36 -6.67
CA GLU A 108 10.12 1.17 -7.36
C GLU A 108 10.40 -0.09 -6.52
N PRO A 109 9.43 -0.99 -6.38
CA PRO A 109 9.63 -2.29 -5.77
C PRO A 109 10.70 -3.09 -6.50
N LEU A 110 11.56 -3.78 -5.74
CA LEU A 110 12.60 -4.66 -6.30
C LEU A 110 13.44 -3.99 -7.39
N ASN A 111 13.85 -2.73 -7.17
CA ASN A 111 14.75 -2.04 -8.09
C ASN A 111 16.02 -2.88 -8.37
N VAL A 112 16.77 -2.52 -9.41
CA VAL A 112 17.93 -3.29 -9.91
C VAL A 112 18.95 -3.65 -8.81
N PHE A 113 19.07 -2.86 -7.75
CA PHE A 113 19.95 -3.15 -6.62
C PHE A 113 19.39 -4.26 -5.73
N TYR A 114 18.12 -4.16 -5.35
CA TYR A 114 17.45 -5.20 -4.55
C TYR A 114 17.27 -6.49 -5.34
N GLU A 115 16.97 -6.43 -6.63
CA GLU A 115 16.86 -7.61 -7.49
C GLU A 115 18.19 -8.41 -7.49
N LYS A 116 19.32 -7.73 -7.64
CA LYS A 116 20.65 -8.37 -7.64
C LYS A 116 20.95 -9.04 -6.30
N GLU A 117 20.68 -8.36 -5.18
CA GLU A 117 20.95 -8.94 -3.86
C GLU A 117 19.99 -10.09 -3.52
N VAL A 118 18.70 -9.97 -3.87
CA VAL A 118 17.72 -11.05 -3.70
C VAL A 118 18.14 -12.30 -4.49
N LYS A 119 18.52 -12.14 -5.77
CA LYS A 119 19.04 -13.24 -6.58
C LYS A 119 20.27 -13.89 -5.94
N LYS A 120 21.24 -13.08 -5.50
CA LYS A 120 22.46 -13.57 -4.84
C LYS A 120 22.13 -14.37 -3.57
N GLN A 121 21.30 -13.83 -2.67
CA GLN A 121 20.91 -14.49 -1.43
C GLN A 121 20.14 -15.79 -1.71
N PHE A 122 19.28 -15.80 -2.71
CA PHE A 122 18.54 -17.00 -3.12
C PHE A 122 19.48 -18.10 -3.61
N VAL A 123 20.44 -17.78 -4.50
CA VAL A 123 21.45 -18.75 -4.94
C VAL A 123 22.21 -19.31 -3.74
N GLN A 124 22.72 -18.45 -2.87
CA GLN A 124 23.56 -18.85 -1.74
C GLN A 124 22.84 -19.69 -0.69
N LYS A 125 21.57 -19.38 -0.38
CA LYS A 125 20.85 -19.98 0.76
C LYS A 125 19.83 -21.06 0.36
N VAL A 126 19.50 -21.17 -0.93
CA VAL A 126 18.48 -22.11 -1.42
C VAL A 126 19.06 -23.09 -2.43
N LEU A 127 19.85 -22.61 -3.40
CA LEU A 127 20.38 -23.48 -4.46
C LEU A 127 21.71 -24.15 -4.10
N MET A 128 22.49 -23.53 -3.22
CA MET A 128 23.83 -24.01 -2.82
C MET A 128 23.86 -24.62 -1.42
N ASN A 129 22.70 -24.92 -0.82
CA ASN A 129 22.63 -25.77 0.37
C ASN A 129 22.85 -27.23 0.01
#